data_AF-A0A3M1Y1Q6-F1
#
_entry.id   AF-A0A3M1Y1Q6-F1
#
_cell.length_a   1.000
_cell.length_b   1.000
_cell.length_c   1.000
_cell.angle_alpha   90.00
_cell.angle_beta   90.00
_cell.angle_gamma   90.00
#
_symmetry.space_group_name_H-M   'P 1'
#
loop_
_entity.id
_entity.type
_entity.pdbx_description
1 polymer ?
#
loop_
_entity_poly.entity_id
_entity_poly.type
_entity_poly.pdbx_seq_one_letter_code
_entity_poly.pdbx_strand_id
1 'polypeptide(L)'
;MVKRRPLSTWQPLGCQRKRRYEMKRREFLKTTFLGFLGIGVTDALASEYERGKRHHEKEYKEDHECEHYEEHHGKRELKRLQNRENPTVMEQKHVPLVIAPESVRSGKFFEVKVQVGFRKNHPSTPEHWITKIALLVNGKRWAKTVYPKGGVAPSEATFRIRLQSDATIEAVEHCNLHGTWISEPVRVKVY
;
A
#
# COMPACT_ATOMS: atom_id res chain seq x y z
N MET A 1 7.01 11.48 49.99
CA MET A 1 5.80 11.99 49.29
C MET A 1 6.20 12.43 47.88
N VAL A 2 6.12 11.53 46.89
CA VAL A 2 6.52 11.80 45.51
C VAL A 2 5.26 12.12 44.71
N LYS A 3 5.09 13.37 44.28
CA LYS A 3 3.95 13.82 43.47
C LYS A 3 4.03 13.19 42.07
N ARG A 4 3.07 12.32 41.75
CA ARG A 4 2.87 11.76 40.40
C ARG A 4 2.31 12.87 39.49
N ARG A 5 2.97 13.14 38.37
CA ARG A 5 2.43 13.99 37.29
C ARG A 5 1.42 13.18 36.46
N PRO A 6 0.29 13.76 36.03
CA PRO A 6 -0.70 13.05 35.22
C PRO A 6 -0.19 12.80 33.80
N LEU A 7 -0.55 11.63 33.27
CA LEU A 7 -0.34 11.21 31.88
C LEU A 7 -1.02 12.21 30.94
N SER A 8 -0.23 12.93 30.16
CA SER A 8 -0.69 13.76 29.05
C SER A 8 -1.29 12.87 27.98
N THR A 9 -2.56 13.10 27.67
CA THR A 9 -3.30 12.49 26.58
C THR A 9 -2.65 12.83 25.25
N TRP A 10 -2.11 11.81 24.57
CA TRP A 10 -1.71 11.92 23.17
C TRP A 10 -2.98 11.94 22.31
N GLN A 11 -3.35 13.14 21.86
CA GLN A 11 -4.32 13.29 20.77
C GLN A 11 -3.60 12.96 19.45
N PRO A 12 -4.10 12.01 18.63
CA PRO A 12 -3.56 11.83 17.29
C PRO A 12 -3.89 13.09 16.48
N LEU A 13 -2.84 13.73 15.95
CA LEU A 13 -2.97 14.82 15.00
C LEU A 13 -3.77 14.30 13.80
N GLY A 14 -5.02 14.76 13.70
CA GLY A 14 -5.90 14.47 12.59
C GLY A 14 -5.19 14.73 11.27
N CYS A 15 -5.37 13.78 10.35
CA CYS A 15 -4.93 13.82 8.97
C CYS A 15 -5.22 15.21 8.36
N GLN A 16 -4.19 16.05 8.28
CA GLN A 16 -4.33 17.38 7.71
C GLN A 16 -4.66 17.27 6.22
N ARG A 17 -5.85 17.77 5.89
CA ARG A 17 -6.35 18.23 4.59
C ARG A 17 -5.47 17.89 3.38
N LYS A 18 -6.02 17.02 2.53
CA LYS A 18 -5.65 16.83 1.12
C LYS A 18 -5.34 18.18 0.45
N ARG A 19 -4.08 18.44 0.09
CA ARG A 19 -3.77 19.41 -0.97
C ARG A 19 -4.34 18.85 -2.26
N ARG A 20 -5.49 19.41 -2.66
CA ARG A 20 -6.13 19.20 -3.96
C ARG A 20 -5.10 19.60 -5.03
N TYR A 21 -4.61 18.64 -5.81
CA TYR A 21 -3.83 18.97 -7.00
C TYR A 21 -4.84 19.50 -8.03
N GLU A 22 -5.04 20.81 -8.02
CA GLU A 22 -5.87 21.51 -8.98
C GLU A 22 -5.10 21.54 -10.30
N MET A 23 -5.42 20.64 -11.23
CA MET A 23 -4.93 20.78 -12.61
C MET A 23 -5.40 22.13 -13.11
N LYS A 24 -4.46 23.06 -13.30
CA LYS A 24 -4.76 24.38 -13.86
C LYS A 24 -5.43 24.15 -15.22
N ARG A 25 -6.65 24.69 -15.32
CA ARG A 25 -7.61 24.74 -16.43
C ARG A 25 -7.06 25.16 -17.82
N ARG A 26 -5.74 25.28 -18.00
CA ARG A 26 -5.08 25.90 -19.15
C ARG A 26 -4.50 24.94 -20.20
N GLU A 27 -4.40 23.65 -19.93
CA GLU A 27 -3.85 22.68 -20.90
C GLU A 27 -4.92 21.94 -21.73
N PHE A 28 -6.21 22.02 -21.35
CA PHE A 28 -7.29 21.33 -22.08
C PHE A 28 -7.98 22.22 -23.13
N LEU A 29 -7.89 23.55 -23.00
CA LEU A 29 -8.48 24.50 -23.94
C LEU A 29 -7.73 24.63 -25.28
N LYS A 30 -6.56 23.98 -25.41
CA LYS A 30 -5.76 24.00 -26.65
C LYS A 30 -6.11 22.87 -27.62
N THR A 31 -6.83 21.83 -27.19
CA THR A 31 -7.07 20.63 -28.02
C THR A 31 -8.47 20.61 -28.67
N THR A 32 -9.37 21.50 -28.28
CA THR A 32 -10.77 21.50 -28.77
C THR A 32 -11.24 22.91 -29.13
N PHE A 33 -10.58 23.53 -30.09
CA PHE A 33 -11.04 24.78 -30.71
C PHE A 33 -11.24 24.67 -32.22
N LEU A 34 -11.74 23.52 -32.67
CA LEU A 34 -12.23 23.35 -34.05
C LEU A 34 -13.54 22.58 -34.01
N GLY A 35 -14.65 23.33 -34.11
CA GLY A 35 -15.92 22.79 -34.59
C GLY A 35 -17.09 22.91 -33.62
N PHE A 36 -18.07 23.70 -34.06
CA PHE A 36 -19.51 23.66 -33.73
C PHE A 36 -20.03 24.61 -32.63
N LEU A 37 -20.58 25.72 -33.14
CA LEU A 37 -21.72 26.46 -32.59
C LEU A 37 -22.89 25.49 -32.29
N GLY A 38 -23.43 25.53 -31.08
CA GLY A 38 -24.68 24.86 -30.75
C GLY A 38 -24.97 24.83 -29.26
N ILE A 39 -25.91 25.66 -28.81
CA ILE A 39 -26.35 25.85 -27.41
C ILE A 39 -26.96 24.57 -26.77
N GLY A 40 -27.06 23.45 -27.49
CA GLY A 40 -27.50 22.16 -26.94
C GLY A 40 -26.39 21.17 -26.58
N VAL A 41 -25.14 21.42 -26.98
CA VAL A 41 -24.01 20.49 -26.74
C VAL A 41 -23.44 20.68 -25.33
N THR A 42 -23.58 21.85 -24.73
CA THR A 42 -22.98 22.17 -23.43
C THR A 42 -23.56 21.36 -22.28
N ASP A 43 -24.88 21.14 -22.26
CA ASP A 43 -25.53 20.42 -21.16
C ASP A 43 -25.30 18.90 -21.26
N ALA A 44 -25.26 18.36 -22.49
CA ALA A 44 -24.91 16.97 -22.74
C ALA A 44 -23.43 16.71 -22.37
N LEU A 45 -22.51 17.58 -22.81
CA LEU A 45 -21.10 17.47 -22.44
C LEU A 45 -20.85 17.72 -20.95
N ALA A 46 -21.57 18.65 -20.33
CA ALA A 46 -21.48 18.88 -18.88
C ALA A 46 -22.03 17.67 -18.11
N SER A 47 -23.14 17.08 -18.57
CA SER A 47 -23.71 15.85 -18.01
C SER A 47 -22.76 14.66 -18.15
N GLU A 48 -22.14 14.48 -19.31
CA GLU A 48 -21.13 13.44 -19.55
C GLU A 48 -19.85 13.67 -18.74
N TYR A 49 -19.40 14.92 -18.60
CA TYR A 49 -18.26 15.29 -17.77
C TYR A 49 -18.53 15.05 -16.28
N GLU A 50 -19.71 15.44 -15.77
CA GLU A 50 -20.10 15.22 -14.38
C GLU A 50 -20.45 13.75 -14.11
N ARG A 51 -20.95 13.01 -15.11
CA ARG A 51 -21.09 11.55 -15.05
C ARG A 51 -19.71 10.87 -15.02
N GLY A 52 -18.80 11.29 -15.89
CA GLY A 52 -17.41 10.82 -15.93
C GLY A 52 -16.66 11.09 -14.63
N LYS A 53 -16.80 12.28 -14.05
CA LYS A 53 -16.29 12.62 -12.71
C LYS A 53 -16.87 11.73 -11.61
N ARG A 54 -18.17 11.50 -11.61
CA ARG A 54 -18.82 10.65 -10.59
C ARG A 54 -18.41 9.19 -10.71
N HIS A 55 -18.24 8.66 -11.93
CA HIS A 55 -17.72 7.31 -12.13
C HIS A 55 -16.25 7.23 -11.73
N HIS A 56 -15.42 8.17 -12.16
CA HIS A 56 -14.01 8.21 -11.79
C HIS A 56 -13.83 8.41 -10.27
N GLU A 57 -14.65 9.21 -9.59
CA GLU A 57 -14.58 9.39 -8.13
C GLU A 57 -15.13 8.18 -7.35
N LYS A 58 -16.11 7.45 -7.89
CA LYS A 58 -16.60 6.19 -7.29
C LYS A 58 -15.58 5.06 -7.43
N GLU A 59 -15.00 4.89 -8.62
CA GLU A 59 -13.90 3.95 -8.89
C GLU A 59 -12.68 4.29 -8.00
N TYR A 60 -12.30 5.57 -7.92
CA TYR A 60 -11.24 6.01 -7.00
C TYR A 60 -11.57 5.84 -5.50
N LYS A 61 -12.84 5.71 -5.11
CA LYS A 61 -13.22 5.55 -3.70
C LYS A 61 -13.28 4.09 -3.27
N GLU A 62 -13.68 3.17 -4.14
CA GLU A 62 -13.69 1.74 -3.84
C GLU A 62 -12.27 1.15 -3.73
N ASP A 63 -11.28 1.74 -4.43
CA ASP A 63 -9.93 1.18 -4.52
C ASP A 63 -8.92 1.79 -3.53
N HIS A 64 -9.21 2.99 -3.01
CA HIS A 64 -8.31 3.77 -2.16
C HIS A 64 -8.75 3.84 -0.70
N GLU A 65 -9.45 2.83 -0.21
CA GLU A 65 -9.53 2.68 1.24
C GLU A 65 -8.11 2.45 1.77
N CYS A 66 -7.61 3.54 2.34
CA CYS A 66 -6.35 3.66 3.03
C CYS A 66 -6.49 2.94 4.35
N GLU A 67 -6.77 1.65 4.29
CA GLU A 67 -7.01 0.83 5.45
C GLU A 67 -5.70 0.75 6.22
N HIS A 68 -5.70 1.37 7.40
CA HIS A 68 -4.77 0.97 8.44
C HIS A 68 -4.99 -0.53 8.64
N TYR A 69 -3.94 -1.33 8.43
CA TYR A 69 -4.08 -2.78 8.29
C TYR A 69 -4.68 -3.44 9.54
N GLU A 70 -4.67 -2.73 10.68
CA GLU A 70 -5.23 -3.17 11.96
C GLU A 70 -6.74 -2.91 12.16
N GLU A 71 -7.39 -2.01 11.39
CA GLU A 71 -8.72 -1.51 11.77
C GLU A 71 -9.93 -2.31 11.24
N HIS A 72 -9.83 -3.07 10.14
CA HIS A 72 -11.02 -3.69 9.52
C HIS A 72 -10.93 -5.18 9.18
N HIS A 73 -9.79 -5.84 9.38
CA HIS A 73 -9.69 -7.29 9.23
C HIS A 73 -10.05 -7.97 10.56
N GLY A 74 -11.35 -8.18 10.82
CA GLY A 74 -11.89 -8.79 12.04
C GLY A 74 -10.95 -9.82 12.66
N LYS A 75 -10.26 -9.43 13.75
CA LYS A 75 -9.31 -10.20 14.58
C LYS A 75 -8.57 -11.35 13.86
N ARG A 76 -8.03 -11.13 12.66
CA ARG A 76 -7.05 -12.08 12.10
C ARG A 76 -5.69 -11.73 12.66
N GLU A 77 -5.22 -12.56 13.58
CA GLU A 77 -3.92 -12.41 14.24
C GLU A 77 -2.80 -12.31 13.19
N LEU A 78 -2.08 -11.18 13.19
CA LEU A 78 -0.87 -10.97 12.40
C LEU A 78 0.31 -11.59 13.12
N LYS A 79 0.90 -12.61 12.52
CA LYS A 79 2.07 -13.30 13.09
C LYS A 79 3.34 -12.54 12.74
N ARG A 80 4.23 -12.40 13.71
CA ARG A 80 5.50 -11.68 13.59
C ARG A 80 6.66 -12.55 14.03
N LEU A 81 7.83 -12.31 13.43
CA LEU A 81 9.08 -12.92 13.87
C LEU A 81 9.37 -12.55 15.34
N GLN A 82 9.60 -13.56 16.17
CA GLN A 82 9.89 -13.39 17.60
C GLN A 82 11.39 -13.31 17.87
N ASN A 83 12.19 -14.17 17.22
CA ASN A 83 13.65 -14.19 17.37
C ASN A 83 14.33 -14.39 16.02
N ARG A 84 15.03 -13.37 15.54
CA ARG A 84 15.72 -13.41 14.25
C ARG A 84 16.91 -14.35 14.23
N GLU A 85 17.59 -14.57 15.35
CA GLU A 85 18.77 -15.44 15.45
C GLU A 85 18.35 -16.91 15.47
N ASN A 86 17.32 -17.22 16.26
CA ASN A 86 16.73 -18.55 16.42
C ASN A 86 15.23 -18.61 16.04
N PRO A 87 14.89 -18.47 14.75
CA PRO A 87 13.51 -18.53 14.27
C PRO A 87 13.00 -19.96 14.16
N THR A 88 11.73 -20.17 14.48
CA THR A 88 11.00 -21.41 14.19
C THR A 88 10.95 -21.69 12.68
N VAL A 89 10.71 -22.95 12.30
CA VAL A 89 10.56 -23.34 10.89
C VAL A 89 9.40 -22.59 10.21
N MET A 90 8.35 -22.27 10.97
CA MET A 90 7.22 -21.49 10.46
C MET A 90 7.65 -20.06 10.15
N GLU A 91 8.34 -19.40 11.07
CA GLU A 91 8.85 -18.04 10.84
C GLU A 91 9.80 -17.98 9.66
N GLN A 92 10.75 -18.93 9.57
CA GLN A 92 11.74 -18.99 8.48
C GLN A 92 11.10 -18.99 7.08
N LYS A 93 9.93 -19.61 6.95
CA LYS A 93 9.22 -19.81 5.69
C LYS A 93 8.13 -18.78 5.39
N HIS A 94 7.55 -18.14 6.40
CA HIS A 94 6.38 -17.28 6.19
C HIS A 94 6.65 -15.80 6.45
N VAL A 95 7.61 -15.46 7.30
CA VAL A 95 7.95 -14.05 7.52
C VAL A 95 8.51 -13.48 6.20
N PRO A 96 7.91 -12.43 5.64
CA PRO A 96 8.43 -11.79 4.44
C PRO A 96 9.76 -11.09 4.72
N LEU A 97 10.66 -11.14 3.75
CA LEU A 97 11.85 -10.30 3.66
C LEU A 97 11.55 -9.11 2.76
N VAL A 98 11.70 -7.90 3.31
CA VAL A 98 11.65 -6.65 2.55
C VAL A 98 13.07 -6.25 2.18
N ILE A 99 13.32 -6.02 0.89
CA ILE A 99 14.60 -5.56 0.34
C ILE A 99 14.34 -4.20 -0.31
N ALA A 100 14.92 -3.17 0.27
CA ALA A 100 14.82 -1.79 -0.20
C ALA A 100 16.17 -1.07 0.00
N PRO A 101 16.47 0.00 -0.77
CA PRO A 101 17.64 0.84 -0.53
C PRO A 101 17.57 1.50 0.85
N GLU A 102 18.72 1.71 1.50
CA GLU A 102 18.78 2.44 2.78
C GLU A 102 18.35 3.91 2.65
N SER A 103 18.60 4.52 1.49
CA SER A 103 18.22 5.89 1.18
C SER A 103 17.80 6.08 -0.28
N VAL A 104 16.86 6.99 -0.51
CA VAL A 104 16.30 7.29 -1.84
C VAL A 104 16.09 8.78 -2.02
N ARG A 105 16.16 9.26 -3.26
CA ARG A 105 15.91 10.68 -3.59
C ARG A 105 14.42 11.00 -3.49
N SER A 106 14.07 12.11 -2.85
CA SER A 106 12.69 12.57 -2.74
C SER A 106 12.00 12.69 -4.10
N GLY A 107 10.81 12.09 -4.20
CA GLY A 107 9.98 12.12 -5.41
C GLY A 107 10.44 11.24 -6.56
N LYS A 108 11.52 10.47 -6.41
CA LYS A 108 11.94 9.48 -7.42
C LYS A 108 11.39 8.10 -7.12
N PHE A 109 11.03 7.37 -8.18
CA PHE A 109 10.62 5.98 -8.06
C PHE A 109 11.82 5.09 -7.76
N PHE A 110 11.62 4.11 -6.88
CA PHE A 110 12.56 3.05 -6.59
C PHE A 110 11.80 1.73 -6.40
N GLU A 111 12.54 0.62 -6.41
CA GLU A 111 11.98 -0.72 -6.21
C GLU A 111 12.06 -1.13 -4.74
N VAL A 112 10.98 -1.76 -4.28
CA VAL A 112 10.93 -2.54 -3.05
C VAL A 112 10.60 -3.97 -3.43
N LYS A 113 11.53 -4.89 -3.16
CA LYS A 113 11.31 -6.32 -3.40
C LYS A 113 10.84 -6.97 -2.10
N VAL A 114 9.88 -7.86 -2.22
CA VAL A 114 9.35 -8.66 -1.12
C VAL A 114 9.47 -10.12 -1.49
N GLN A 115 10.12 -10.92 -0.65
CA GLN A 115 10.25 -12.36 -0.80
C GLN A 115 9.65 -13.04 0.43
N VAL A 116 8.71 -13.98 0.26
CA VAL A 116 8.13 -14.70 1.41
C VAL A 116 9.01 -15.87 1.80
N GLY A 117 9.38 -15.91 3.08
CA GLY A 117 10.34 -16.86 3.64
C GLY A 117 11.75 -16.30 3.72
N PHE A 118 11.97 -15.39 4.67
CA PHE A 118 13.21 -14.61 4.80
C PHE A 118 14.51 -15.40 4.99
N ARG A 119 14.43 -16.64 5.45
CA ARG A 119 15.58 -17.57 5.50
C ARG A 119 15.41 -18.75 4.57
N LYS A 120 14.18 -19.21 4.37
CA LYS A 120 13.85 -20.34 3.51
C LYS A 120 12.62 -19.98 2.69
N ASN A 121 12.78 -19.86 1.38
CA ASN A 121 11.69 -19.49 0.49
C ASN A 121 10.44 -20.36 0.73
N HIS A 122 9.30 -19.69 0.81
CA HIS A 122 8.01 -20.36 0.83
C HIS A 122 7.78 -21.08 -0.51
N PRO A 123 7.29 -22.33 -0.51
CA PRO A 123 6.95 -23.02 -1.75
C PRO A 123 5.73 -22.36 -2.41
N SER A 124 5.56 -22.60 -3.71
CA SER A 124 4.33 -22.28 -4.44
C SER A 124 3.88 -23.54 -5.16
N THR A 125 3.05 -24.35 -4.49
CA THR A 125 2.38 -25.52 -5.09
C THR A 125 0.88 -25.27 -5.19
N PRO A 126 0.14 -26.02 -6.01
CA PRO A 126 -1.32 -25.87 -6.09
C PRO A 126 -2.05 -26.06 -4.74
N GLU A 127 -1.45 -26.77 -3.78
CA GLU A 127 -2.01 -27.04 -2.46
C GLU A 127 -1.53 -26.04 -1.39
N HIS A 128 -0.36 -25.43 -1.58
CA HIS A 128 0.27 -24.58 -0.58
C HIS A 128 1.01 -23.41 -1.23
N TRP A 129 0.42 -22.21 -1.11
CA TRP A 129 0.95 -20.99 -1.73
C TRP A 129 0.55 -19.72 -0.99
N ILE A 130 1.24 -18.64 -1.35
CA ILE A 130 0.93 -17.29 -0.87
C ILE A 130 -0.17 -16.71 -1.76
N THR A 131 -1.30 -16.35 -1.17
CA THR A 131 -2.46 -15.81 -1.90
C THR A 131 -2.33 -14.30 -2.13
N LYS A 132 -1.57 -13.59 -1.29
CA LYS A 132 -1.44 -12.13 -1.34
C LYS A 132 -0.12 -11.67 -0.73
N ILE A 133 0.46 -10.62 -1.29
CA ILE A 133 1.49 -9.79 -0.66
C ILE A 133 1.05 -8.33 -0.70
N ALA A 134 1.11 -7.63 0.43
CA ALA A 134 0.76 -6.23 0.59
C ALA A 134 1.96 -5.44 1.11
N LEU A 135 2.23 -4.29 0.50
CA LEU A 135 3.26 -3.36 0.93
C LEU A 135 2.66 -2.32 1.88
N LEU A 136 3.22 -2.22 3.08
CA LEU A 136 2.88 -1.21 4.07
C LEU A 136 3.96 -0.12 4.10
N VAL A 137 3.53 1.13 4.12
CA VAL A 137 4.39 2.30 4.33
C VAL A 137 3.82 3.09 5.48
N ASN A 138 4.60 3.23 6.56
CA ASN A 138 4.19 3.83 7.83
C ASN A 138 2.90 3.19 8.39
N GLY A 139 2.83 1.85 8.39
CA GLY A 139 1.69 1.08 8.89
C GLY A 139 0.45 1.09 7.99
N LYS A 140 0.48 1.81 6.86
CA LYS A 140 -0.63 1.92 5.92
C LYS A 140 -0.36 1.17 4.64
N ARG A 141 -1.35 0.41 4.16
CA ARG A 141 -1.24 -0.29 2.88
C ARG A 141 -1.17 0.69 1.71
N TRP A 142 -0.12 0.58 0.90
CA TRP A 142 0.05 1.40 -0.31
C TRP A 142 -0.19 0.60 -1.58
N ALA A 143 0.19 -0.68 -1.59
CA ALA A 143 0.05 -1.56 -2.74
C ALA A 143 -0.21 -2.99 -2.28
N LYS A 144 -0.80 -3.81 -3.16
CA LYS A 144 -0.93 -5.25 -2.97
C LYS A 144 -0.86 -5.95 -4.32
N THR A 145 -0.44 -7.21 -4.28
CA THR A 145 -0.64 -8.17 -5.36
C THR A 145 -1.37 -9.38 -4.82
N VAL A 146 -2.20 -9.99 -5.65
CA VAL A 146 -2.95 -11.21 -5.35
C VAL A 146 -2.47 -12.27 -6.34
N TYR A 147 -2.17 -13.45 -5.81
CA TYR A 147 -1.71 -14.57 -6.62
C TYR A 147 -2.89 -15.49 -6.95
N PRO A 148 -2.92 -16.06 -8.15
CA PRO A 148 -3.81 -17.19 -8.45
C PRO A 148 -3.42 -18.40 -7.58
N LYS A 149 -4.13 -19.52 -7.77
CA LYS A 149 -3.72 -20.80 -7.18
C LYS A 149 -2.24 -21.09 -7.48
N GLY A 150 -1.53 -21.66 -6.50
CA GLY A 150 -0.08 -21.85 -6.58
C GLY A 150 0.39 -22.79 -7.68
N GLY A 151 1.71 -22.81 -7.88
CA GLY A 151 2.37 -23.57 -8.96
C GLY A 151 2.60 -22.79 -10.25
N VAL A 152 2.08 -21.55 -10.35
CA VAL A 152 2.22 -20.69 -11.54
C VAL A 152 3.07 -19.44 -11.31
N ALA A 153 3.18 -18.99 -10.07
CA ALA A 153 3.92 -17.78 -9.70
C ALA A 153 4.73 -18.02 -8.42
N PRO A 154 5.94 -17.42 -8.32
CA PRO A 154 6.74 -17.49 -7.10
C PRO A 154 6.12 -16.65 -5.97
N SER A 155 6.50 -16.94 -4.72
CA SER A 155 6.06 -16.20 -3.52
C SER A 155 6.86 -14.91 -3.31
N GLU A 156 6.91 -14.06 -4.34
CA GLU A 156 7.67 -12.80 -4.35
C GLU A 156 6.98 -11.71 -5.18
N ALA A 157 7.18 -10.45 -4.79
CA ALA A 157 6.64 -9.27 -5.46
C ALA A 157 7.68 -8.16 -5.54
N THR A 158 7.66 -7.36 -6.61
CA THR A 158 8.42 -6.11 -6.70
C THR A 158 7.46 -4.95 -6.88
N PHE A 159 7.53 -3.95 -6.01
CA PHE A 159 6.71 -2.75 -6.06
C PHE A 159 7.58 -1.55 -6.44
N ARG A 160 7.15 -0.75 -7.42
CA ARG A 160 7.74 0.56 -7.69
C ARG A 160 6.96 1.65 -6.97
N ILE A 161 7.60 2.30 -5.99
CA ILE A 161 7.00 3.38 -5.19
C ILE A 161 7.90 4.61 -5.20
N ARG A 162 7.36 5.75 -4.74
CA ARG A 162 8.12 6.97 -4.47
C ARG A 162 7.81 7.47 -3.07
N LEU A 163 8.82 7.99 -2.38
CA LEU A 163 8.66 8.62 -1.06
C LEU A 163 8.87 10.14 -1.16
N GLN A 164 8.28 10.88 -0.21
CA GLN A 164 8.48 12.33 -0.04
C GLN A 164 9.28 12.66 1.22
N SER A 165 9.26 11.76 2.19
CA SER A 165 9.90 11.83 3.49
C SER A 165 10.32 10.43 3.90
N ASP A 166 11.21 10.33 4.89
CA ASP A 166 11.55 9.08 5.56
C ASP A 166 10.32 8.22 5.83
N ALA A 167 10.47 6.91 5.66
CA ALA A 167 9.40 5.97 5.89
C ALA A 167 9.91 4.65 6.47
N THR A 168 9.02 3.99 7.21
CA THR A 168 9.17 2.58 7.58
C THR A 168 8.36 1.75 6.60
N ILE A 169 9.00 0.76 6.00
CA ILE A 169 8.40 -0.17 5.04
C ILE A 169 8.29 -1.54 5.69
N GLU A 170 7.11 -2.13 5.61
CA GLU A 170 6.83 -3.52 6.01
C GLU A 170 6.08 -4.21 4.87
N ALA A 171 6.06 -5.53 4.88
CA ALA A 171 5.23 -6.32 4.00
C ALA A 171 4.38 -7.30 4.79
N VAL A 172 3.14 -7.46 4.37
CA VAL A 172 2.22 -8.47 4.90
C VAL A 172 1.91 -9.48 3.81
N GLU A 173 2.05 -10.75 4.13
CA GLU A 173 1.67 -11.85 3.26
C GLU A 173 0.48 -12.62 3.83
N HIS A 174 -0.23 -13.36 2.98
CA HIS A 174 -1.20 -14.36 3.41
C HIS A 174 -0.93 -15.71 2.74
N CYS A 175 -0.64 -16.73 3.54
CA CYS A 175 -0.54 -18.12 3.13
C CYS A 175 -1.92 -18.78 3.21
N ASN A 176 -2.30 -19.55 2.19
CA ASN A 176 -3.60 -20.23 2.15
C ASN A 176 -3.81 -21.21 3.33
N LEU A 177 -2.73 -21.77 3.89
CA LEU A 177 -2.78 -22.74 4.99
C LEU A 177 -2.38 -22.16 6.35
N HIS A 178 -1.46 -21.19 6.38
CA HIS A 178 -0.78 -20.80 7.62
C HIS A 178 -1.11 -19.39 8.11
N GLY A 179 -2.06 -18.72 7.45
CA GLY A 179 -2.58 -17.42 7.85
C GLY A 179 -1.70 -16.26 7.38
N THR A 180 -1.70 -15.18 8.14
CA THR A 180 -1.10 -13.90 7.75
C THR A 180 0.15 -13.59 8.58
N TRP A 181 1.23 -13.19 7.91
CA TRP A 181 2.50 -12.85 8.52
C TRP A 181 2.99 -11.47 8.08
N ILE A 182 3.68 -10.76 8.97
CA ILE A 182 4.30 -9.46 8.71
C ILE A 182 5.81 -9.52 8.84
N SER A 183 6.50 -8.78 7.97
CA SER A 183 7.95 -8.66 7.96
C SER A 183 8.47 -7.92 9.19
N GLU A 184 9.79 -7.96 9.37
CA GLU A 184 10.47 -6.91 10.14
C GLU A 184 10.38 -5.56 9.40
N PRO A 185 10.48 -4.43 10.13
CA PRO A 185 10.38 -3.11 9.53
C PRO A 185 11.72 -2.69 8.92
N VAL A 186 11.69 -2.16 7.70
CA VAL A 186 12.86 -1.59 7.01
C VAL A 186 12.70 -0.08 6.93
N ARG A 187 13.65 0.66 7.52
CA ARG A 187 13.65 2.13 7.47
C ARG A 187 14.37 2.60 6.20
N VAL A 188 13.68 3.43 5.42
CA VAL A 188 14.24 4.09 4.22
C VAL A 188 14.31 5.59 4.46
N LYS A 189 15.52 6.14 4.34
CA LYS A 189 15.76 7.60 4.45
C LYS A 189 15.49 8.30 3.11
N VAL A 190 14.97 9.52 3.16
CA VAL A 190 14.75 10.34 1.97
C VAL A 190 15.67 11.56 2.01
N TYR A 191 16.43 11.76 0.92
CA TYR A 191 17.31 12.91 0.71
C TYR A 191 16.90 13.77 -0.50
#